data_AF-A0A382JPB8-F1
#
_entry.id   AF-A0A382JPB8-F1
#
_cell.length_a   1.000
_cell.length_b   1.000
_cell.length_c   1.000
_cell.angle_alpha   90.00
_cell.angle_beta   90.00
_cell.angle_gamma   90.00
#
_symmetry.space_group_name_H-M   'P 1'
#
loop_
_entity.id
_entity.type
_entity.pdbx_description
1 polymer ?
#
loop_
_entity_poly.entity_id
_entity_poly.type
_entity_poly.pdbx_seq_one_letter_code
_entity_poly.pdbx_strand_id
1 'polypeptide(L)'
;LYALGKCKEGRNYNYYSRRQWANMTQEEIESREWIQHLPDNPKGYGLSSTPLNDCIMASIKMVKDFQLQYNIDKMITVFLTDGASDGNERIVHMHPTETQKKNSYPEGSYFVGNLDYDTNHIMVDRETKNQYAVEGGRRRLSLTDSLLQALKDRTGTTLLGFYIQRGRRLDRYMLDQYFPYQNYFDSEKGRKYYDRNQINAQYRKQKFLCVTDNTGYDEYYLISGDTMKITDGSMATPSDNAKKGEIKRLFAQNLKSNRHSRVIMNKFISQVA
;
A
#
# COMPACT_ATOMS: atom_id res chain seq x y z
N LEU A 1 -21.96 -6.45 -35.87
CA LEU A 1 -21.12 -7.51 -35.29
C LEU A 1 -21.56 -7.73 -33.85
N TYR A 2 -22.28 -8.81 -33.57
CA TYR A 2 -22.66 -9.19 -32.21
C TYR A 2 -22.35 -10.67 -32.02
N ALA A 3 -21.65 -10.98 -30.94
CA ALA A 3 -21.34 -12.34 -30.53
C ALA A 3 -22.38 -12.78 -29.49
N LEU A 4 -23.29 -13.66 -29.89
CA LEU A 4 -24.22 -14.34 -28.98
C LEU A 4 -23.51 -15.54 -28.37
N GLY A 5 -22.85 -15.33 -27.24
CA GLY A 5 -22.37 -16.39 -26.36
C GLY A 5 -22.98 -16.19 -24.98
N LYS A 6 -23.62 -17.22 -24.42
CA LYS A 6 -23.98 -17.19 -23.00
C LYS A 6 -22.69 -16.98 -22.20
N CYS A 7 -22.57 -15.82 -21.57
CA CYS A 7 -21.52 -15.59 -20.60
C CYS A 7 -21.65 -16.69 -19.54
N LYS A 8 -20.66 -17.58 -19.42
CA LYS A 8 -20.52 -18.43 -18.23
C LYS A 8 -20.59 -17.48 -17.04
N GLU A 9 -21.32 -17.85 -15.99
CA GLU A 9 -21.45 -17.12 -14.72
C GLU A 9 -20.08 -16.68 -14.16
N GLY A 10 -19.54 -15.62 -14.73
CA GLY A 10 -18.33 -14.95 -14.31
C GLY A 10 -18.78 -13.98 -13.24
N ARG A 11 -18.27 -14.15 -12.03
CA ARG A 11 -18.52 -13.22 -10.93
C ARG A 11 -17.87 -11.88 -11.29
N ASN A 12 -18.56 -11.08 -12.08
CA ASN A 12 -18.18 -9.70 -12.34
C ASN A 12 -18.45 -8.91 -11.06
N TYR A 13 -17.36 -8.66 -10.31
CA TYR A 13 -17.37 -7.88 -9.08
C TYR A 13 -17.54 -6.39 -9.39
N ASN A 14 -18.72 -6.01 -9.89
CA ASN A 14 -19.16 -4.62 -9.85
C ASN A 14 -19.52 -4.27 -8.41
N TYR A 15 -18.52 -3.89 -7.60
CA TYR A 15 -18.71 -3.42 -6.23
C TYR A 15 -19.38 -2.03 -6.23
N TYR A 16 -20.67 -1.98 -6.47
CA TYR A 16 -21.47 -0.89 -5.91
C TYR A 16 -21.74 -1.21 -4.45
N SER A 17 -21.64 -0.22 -3.58
CA SER A 17 -22.02 -0.42 -2.17
C SER A 17 -23.48 -0.88 -2.11
N ARG A 18 -23.84 -1.81 -1.21
CA ARG A 18 -25.25 -2.27 -1.05
C ARG A 18 -26.25 -1.11 -0.88
N ARG A 19 -25.78 0.02 -0.34
CA ARG A 19 -26.56 1.27 -0.22
C ARG A 19 -26.88 1.95 -1.54
N GLN A 20 -26.05 1.78 -2.56
CA GLN A 20 -26.25 2.39 -3.86
C GLN A 20 -27.30 1.62 -4.67
N TRP A 21 -27.26 0.28 -4.63
CA TRP A 21 -28.31 -0.57 -5.21
C TRP A 21 -29.67 -0.35 -4.56
N ALA A 22 -29.71 -0.18 -3.23
CA ALA A 22 -30.97 0.01 -2.50
C ALA A 22 -31.71 1.32 -2.83
N ASN A 23 -31.04 2.28 -3.46
CA ASN A 23 -31.58 3.60 -3.78
C ASN A 23 -31.72 3.85 -5.29
N MET A 24 -31.36 2.88 -6.13
CA MET A 24 -31.48 3.00 -7.59
C MET A 24 -32.87 2.56 -8.04
N THR A 25 -33.43 3.28 -9.01
CA THR A 25 -34.68 2.86 -9.65
C THR A 25 -34.43 1.68 -10.59
N GLN A 26 -35.49 0.95 -10.92
CA GLN A 26 -35.41 -0.18 -11.86
C GLN A 26 -34.87 0.26 -13.24
N GLU A 27 -35.25 1.45 -13.69
CA GLU A 27 -34.81 2.06 -14.95
C GLU A 27 -33.30 2.42 -14.92
N GLU A 28 -32.79 2.88 -13.77
CA GLU A 28 -31.36 3.14 -13.56
C GLU A 28 -30.53 1.85 -13.51
N ILE A 29 -31.12 0.74 -13.08
CA ILE A 29 -30.47 -0.58 -13.08
C ILE A 29 -30.38 -1.11 -14.52
N GLU A 30 -31.50 -1.08 -15.25
CA GLU A 30 -31.59 -1.54 -16.65
C GLU A 30 -30.69 -0.72 -17.58
N SER A 31 -30.63 0.60 -17.41
CA SER A 31 -29.70 1.47 -18.18
C SER A 31 -28.21 1.17 -17.95
N ARG A 32 -27.87 0.35 -16.95
CA ARG A 32 -26.50 -0.08 -16.61
C ARG A 32 -26.24 -1.56 -16.87
N GLU A 33 -27.23 -2.33 -17.31
CA GLU A 33 -27.05 -3.75 -17.65
C GLU A 33 -26.02 -3.96 -18.76
N TRP A 34 -25.88 -3.01 -19.70
CA TRP A 34 -24.90 -3.10 -20.78
C TRP A 34 -23.45 -3.28 -20.27
N ILE A 35 -23.13 -2.79 -19.06
CA ILE A 35 -21.81 -2.96 -18.43
C ILE A 35 -21.57 -4.44 -18.06
N GLN A 36 -22.63 -5.18 -17.73
CA GLN A 36 -22.56 -6.62 -17.45
C GLN A 36 -22.41 -7.46 -18.71
N HIS A 37 -22.72 -6.88 -19.88
CA HIS A 37 -22.55 -7.52 -21.20
C HIS A 37 -21.22 -7.16 -21.86
N LEU A 38 -20.40 -6.32 -21.24
CA LEU A 38 -19.05 -6.07 -21.73
C LEU A 38 -18.22 -7.35 -21.62
N PRO A 39 -17.41 -7.68 -22.64
CA PRO A 39 -16.43 -8.75 -22.51
C PRO A 39 -15.46 -8.40 -21.37
N ASP A 40 -15.10 -9.40 -20.57
CA ASP A 40 -14.07 -9.24 -19.55
C ASP A 40 -12.77 -8.75 -20.19
N ASN A 41 -11.96 -8.00 -19.44
CA ASN A 41 -10.65 -7.59 -19.92
C ASN A 41 -9.82 -8.83 -20.32
N PRO A 42 -8.99 -8.74 -21.38
CA PRO A 42 -8.11 -9.83 -21.74
C PRO A 42 -7.29 -10.31 -20.54
N LYS A 43 -7.16 -11.63 -20.37
CA LYS A 43 -6.35 -12.22 -19.29
C LYS A 43 -4.93 -11.66 -19.35
N GLY A 44 -4.42 -11.19 -18.21
CA GLY A 44 -3.10 -10.57 -18.10
C GLY A 44 -3.05 -9.06 -18.35
N TYR A 45 -4.15 -8.44 -18.81
CA TYR A 45 -4.26 -6.98 -19.01
C TYR A 45 -5.09 -6.29 -17.92
N GLY A 46 -5.44 -7.01 -16.85
CA GLY A 46 -6.02 -6.39 -15.67
C GLY A 46 -4.94 -5.59 -14.96
N LEU A 47 -4.98 -4.26 -15.08
CA LEU A 47 -4.19 -3.38 -14.22
C LEU A 47 -4.82 -3.41 -12.83
N SER A 48 -4.34 -4.31 -11.98
CA SER A 48 -4.76 -4.42 -10.59
C SER A 48 -3.54 -4.36 -9.67
N SER A 49 -3.71 -3.69 -8.54
CA SER A 49 -2.70 -3.51 -7.50
C SER A 49 -1.55 -2.55 -7.84
N THR A 50 -0.83 -2.15 -6.80
CA THR A 50 0.42 -1.40 -6.93
C THR A 50 1.58 -2.38 -6.73
N PRO A 51 2.60 -2.41 -7.60
CA PRO A 51 3.78 -3.27 -7.44
C PRO A 51 4.73 -2.74 -6.34
N LEU A 52 4.18 -2.46 -5.16
CA LEU A 52 4.87 -1.80 -4.06
C LEU A 52 5.92 -2.72 -3.44
N ASN A 53 5.63 -4.02 -3.28
CA ASN A 53 6.62 -4.99 -2.79
C ASN A 53 7.84 -5.09 -3.72
N ASP A 54 7.63 -5.16 -5.03
CA ASP A 54 8.71 -5.18 -6.02
C ASP A 54 9.53 -3.89 -5.99
N CYS A 55 8.85 -2.74 -5.84
CA CYS A 55 9.50 -1.45 -5.69
C CYS A 55 10.38 -1.39 -4.43
N ILE A 56 9.89 -1.89 -3.29
CA ILE A 56 10.67 -1.96 -2.04
C ILE A 56 11.89 -2.87 -2.23
N MET A 57 11.74 -4.05 -2.83
CA MET A 57 12.85 -4.96 -3.11
C MET A 57 13.92 -4.31 -3.99
N ALA A 58 13.52 -3.63 -5.08
CA ALA A 58 14.46 -2.90 -5.94
C ALA A 58 15.15 -1.76 -5.19
N SER A 59 14.41 -1.07 -4.32
CA SER A 59 14.92 0.04 -3.52
C SER A 59 16.05 -0.37 -2.58
N ILE A 60 16.09 -1.62 -2.10
CA ILE A 60 17.19 -2.13 -1.24
C ILE A 60 18.54 -1.94 -1.91
N LYS A 61 18.66 -2.34 -3.18
CA LYS A 61 19.89 -2.19 -3.94
C LYS A 61 20.13 -0.72 -4.30
N MET A 62 19.11 -0.04 -4.81
CA MET A 62 19.23 1.35 -5.27
C MET A 62 19.67 2.30 -4.15
N VAL A 63 19.06 2.18 -2.96
CA VAL A 63 19.40 3.02 -1.80
C VAL A 63 20.82 2.74 -1.32
N LYS A 64 21.20 1.46 -1.20
CA LYS A 64 22.55 1.07 -0.78
C LYS A 64 23.61 1.59 -1.74
N ASP A 65 23.41 1.41 -3.05
CA ASP A 65 24.34 1.88 -4.07
C ASP A 65 24.43 3.42 -4.08
N PHE A 66 23.30 4.11 -3.93
CA PHE A 66 23.27 5.57 -3.85
C PHE A 66 24.02 6.10 -2.62
N GLN A 67 23.83 5.49 -1.45
CA GLN A 67 24.55 5.87 -0.23
C GLN A 67 26.07 5.73 -0.40
N LEU A 68 26.51 4.62 -1.00
CA LEU A 68 27.94 4.35 -1.25
C LEU A 68 28.54 5.30 -2.30
N GLN A 69 27.80 5.57 -3.38
CA GLN A 69 28.28 6.41 -4.47
C GLN A 69 28.50 7.86 -4.03
N TYR A 70 27.63 8.39 -3.15
CA TYR A 70 27.65 9.79 -2.73
C TYR A 70 28.11 10.00 -1.28
N ASN A 71 28.57 8.96 -0.59
CA ASN A 71 29.00 8.99 0.82
C ASN A 71 27.92 9.60 1.74
N ILE A 72 26.68 9.13 1.62
CA ILE A 72 25.54 9.66 2.39
C ILE A 72 25.49 9.02 3.77
N ASP A 73 25.68 9.84 4.82
CA ASP A 73 25.59 9.38 6.22
C ASP A 73 24.14 9.14 6.69
N LYS A 74 23.21 9.99 6.26
CA LYS A 74 21.79 9.94 6.66
C LYS A 74 20.90 9.92 5.44
N MET A 75 20.25 8.79 5.21
CA MET A 75 19.33 8.60 4.11
C MET A 75 17.88 8.54 4.61
N ILE A 76 16.98 9.20 3.89
CA ILE A 76 15.54 9.09 4.09
C ILE A 76 14.96 8.58 2.78
N THR A 77 14.31 7.42 2.84
CA THR A 77 13.66 6.81 1.68
C THR A 77 12.15 7.01 1.82
N VAL A 78 11.57 7.69 0.82
CA VAL A 78 10.16 8.05 0.80
C VAL A 78 9.43 7.22 -0.24
N PHE A 79 8.39 6.50 0.17
CA PHE A 79 7.45 5.83 -0.73
C PHE A 79 6.18 6.66 -0.85
N LEU A 80 5.86 7.10 -2.07
CA LEU A 80 4.61 7.79 -2.38
C LEU A 80 3.74 6.87 -3.25
N THR A 81 2.54 6.55 -2.76
CA THR A 81 1.65 5.61 -3.44
C THR A 81 0.18 5.95 -3.21
N ASP A 82 -0.69 5.56 -4.12
CA ASP A 82 -2.14 5.62 -4.01
C ASP A 82 -2.77 4.22 -3.86
N GLY A 83 -1.95 3.17 -3.81
CA GLY A 83 -2.37 1.79 -3.70
C GLY A 83 -1.46 0.97 -2.79
N ALA A 84 -1.94 -0.22 -2.45
CA ALA A 84 -1.20 -1.15 -1.61
C ALA A 84 -0.73 -2.32 -2.48
N SER A 85 0.30 -3.03 -2.01
CA SER A 85 0.70 -4.27 -2.64
C SER A 85 -0.35 -5.36 -2.42
N ASP A 86 -0.33 -6.34 -3.30
CA ASP A 86 -1.02 -7.60 -3.07
C ASP A 86 -0.33 -8.43 -1.98
N GLY A 87 -1.13 -9.28 -1.36
CA GLY A 87 -0.65 -10.32 -0.46
C GLY A 87 0.14 -11.39 -1.22
N ASN A 88 1.02 -12.06 -0.48
CA ASN A 88 2.02 -12.98 -1.00
C ASN A 88 1.70 -14.44 -0.68
N GLU A 89 0.42 -14.78 -0.69
CA GLU A 89 -0.08 -16.11 -0.34
C GLU A 89 0.22 -17.16 -1.41
N ARG A 90 0.93 -16.84 -2.49
CA ARG A 90 1.12 -17.77 -3.63
C ARG A 90 2.46 -18.50 -3.57
N ILE A 91 2.40 -19.82 -3.77
CA ILE A 91 3.57 -20.69 -3.93
C ILE A 91 3.67 -21.11 -5.40
N VAL A 92 4.88 -21.02 -5.95
CA VAL A 92 5.20 -21.57 -7.27
C VAL A 92 5.87 -22.93 -7.11
N HIS A 93 5.24 -23.95 -7.70
CA HIS A 93 5.79 -25.31 -7.78
C HIS A 93 6.31 -25.58 -9.19
N MET A 94 7.63 -25.66 -9.34
CA MET A 94 8.25 -26.04 -10.63
C MET A 94 8.11 -27.54 -10.93
N HIS A 95 8.11 -28.38 -9.89
CA HIS A 95 7.93 -29.83 -9.99
C HIS A 95 6.95 -30.31 -8.91
N PRO A 96 5.63 -30.08 -9.09
CA PRO A 96 4.65 -30.37 -8.06
C PRO A 96 4.40 -31.88 -7.90
N THR A 97 4.23 -32.30 -6.66
CA THR A 97 3.67 -33.63 -6.33
C THR A 97 2.18 -33.71 -6.72
N GLU A 98 1.62 -34.92 -6.81
CA GLU A 98 0.18 -35.10 -7.11
C GLU A 98 -0.73 -34.36 -6.12
N THR A 99 -0.36 -34.34 -4.84
CA THR A 99 -1.08 -33.58 -3.82
C THR A 99 -1.01 -32.07 -4.07
N GLN A 100 0.14 -31.55 -4.46
CA GLN A 100 0.31 -30.13 -4.79
C GLN A 100 -0.49 -29.75 -6.03
N LYS A 101 -0.51 -30.58 -7.08
CA LYS A 101 -1.31 -30.36 -8.29
C LYS A 101 -2.81 -30.24 -7.98
N LYS A 102 -3.31 -30.99 -6.99
CA LYS A 102 -4.72 -30.93 -6.56
C LYS A 102 -5.10 -29.59 -5.90
N ASN A 103 -4.14 -28.97 -5.22
CA ASN A 103 -4.33 -27.73 -4.45
C ASN A 103 -3.75 -26.48 -5.16
N SER A 104 -3.34 -26.62 -6.41
CA SER A 104 -2.79 -25.55 -7.24
C SER A 104 -3.43 -25.58 -8.62
N TYR A 105 -3.24 -24.53 -9.40
CA TYR A 105 -3.65 -24.49 -10.80
C TYR A 105 -2.42 -24.40 -11.72
N PRO A 106 -2.46 -25.03 -12.90
CA PRO A 106 -1.36 -24.94 -13.86
C PRO A 106 -1.27 -23.54 -14.46
N GLU A 107 -0.06 -23.00 -14.56
CA GLU A 107 0.27 -21.73 -15.19
C GLU A 107 1.51 -21.91 -16.08
N GLY A 108 1.28 -22.28 -17.34
CA GLY A 108 2.36 -22.63 -18.27
C GLY A 108 3.10 -23.90 -17.84
N SER A 109 4.40 -23.77 -17.58
CA SER A 109 5.27 -24.89 -17.18
C SER A 109 5.32 -25.16 -15.67
N TYR A 110 4.64 -24.35 -14.86
CA TYR A 110 4.64 -24.46 -13.40
C TYR A 110 3.21 -24.49 -12.85
N PHE A 111 3.08 -24.75 -11.55
CA PHE A 111 1.81 -24.74 -10.84
C PHE A 111 1.82 -23.66 -9.75
N VAL A 112 0.70 -22.95 -9.60
CA VAL A 112 0.53 -21.92 -8.59
C VAL A 112 -0.51 -22.35 -7.57
N GLY A 113 -0.07 -22.51 -6.33
CA GLY A 113 -0.92 -22.82 -5.18
C GLY A 113 -0.99 -21.65 -4.22
N ASN A 114 -1.77 -21.82 -3.15
CA ASN A 114 -1.72 -20.92 -2.02
C ASN A 114 -0.93 -21.55 -0.87
N LEU A 115 -0.36 -20.69 -0.03
CA LEU A 115 0.22 -21.06 1.25
C LEU A 115 -0.87 -21.61 2.17
N ASP A 116 -0.52 -22.64 2.95
CA ASP A 116 -1.43 -23.24 3.92
C ASP A 116 -1.52 -22.34 5.16
N TYR A 117 -2.72 -22.19 5.70
CA TYR A 117 -3.02 -21.32 6.84
C TYR A 117 -2.27 -21.73 8.11
N ASP A 118 -1.91 -23.01 8.25
CA ASP A 118 -1.19 -23.57 9.40
C ASP A 118 0.35 -23.58 9.22
N THR A 119 0.88 -22.83 8.26
CA THR A 119 2.34 -22.76 8.04
C THR A 119 2.94 -21.42 8.47
N ASN A 120 4.08 -21.48 9.15
CA ASN A 120 4.87 -20.28 9.44
C ASN A 120 5.55 -19.80 8.16
N HIS A 121 5.28 -18.56 7.75
CA HIS A 121 5.99 -17.95 6.63
C HIS A 121 7.14 -17.10 7.17
N ILE A 122 8.33 -17.34 6.64
CA ILE A 122 9.55 -16.63 7.05
C ILE A 122 10.21 -16.08 5.80
N MET A 123 10.44 -14.78 5.78
CA MET A 123 11.30 -14.15 4.78
C MET A 123 12.73 -14.18 5.29
N VAL A 124 13.64 -14.74 4.50
CA VAL A 124 15.07 -14.81 4.86
C VAL A 124 15.87 -13.93 3.91
N ASP A 125 16.56 -12.95 4.48
CA ASP A 125 17.54 -12.17 3.73
C ASP A 125 18.82 -13.00 3.56
N ARG A 126 19.23 -13.23 2.31
CA ARG A 126 20.40 -14.07 1.99
C ARG A 126 21.75 -13.39 2.27
N GLU A 127 21.85 -12.07 2.35
CA GLU A 127 23.11 -11.40 2.67
C GLU A 127 23.29 -11.26 4.17
N THR A 128 22.31 -10.68 4.87
CA THR A 128 22.39 -10.44 6.32
C THR A 128 22.11 -11.71 7.13
N LYS A 129 21.45 -12.72 6.54
CA LYS A 129 20.90 -13.91 7.22
C LYS A 129 19.80 -13.60 8.21
N ASN A 130 19.30 -12.36 8.25
CA ASN A 130 18.16 -11.98 9.07
C ASN A 130 16.91 -12.74 8.61
N GLN A 131 16.07 -13.09 9.58
CA GLN A 131 14.82 -13.79 9.37
C GLN A 131 13.68 -12.91 9.88
N TYR A 132 12.68 -12.71 9.03
CA TYR A 132 11.51 -11.89 9.33
C TYR A 132 10.27 -12.77 9.27
N ALA A 133 9.48 -12.79 10.34
CA ALA A 133 8.22 -13.49 10.36
C ALA A 133 7.23 -12.77 9.45
N VAL A 134 6.72 -13.48 8.46
CA VAL A 134 5.64 -13.02 7.59
C VAL A 134 4.36 -13.63 8.15
N GLU A 135 3.73 -12.93 9.09
CA GLU A 135 2.53 -13.46 9.73
C GLU A 135 1.41 -13.63 8.69
N GLY A 136 0.91 -14.86 8.53
CA GLY A 136 -0.24 -15.19 7.71
C GLY A 136 -1.56 -14.80 8.40
N GLY A 137 -2.64 -14.59 7.64
CA GLY A 137 -3.98 -14.33 8.16
C GLY A 137 -4.52 -12.92 7.88
N ARG A 138 -5.06 -12.23 8.89
CA ARG A 138 -5.72 -10.91 8.72
C ARG A 138 -4.76 -9.78 8.33
N ARG A 139 -3.44 -9.96 8.53
CA ARG A 139 -2.38 -9.01 8.13
C ARG A 139 -1.88 -9.30 6.73
N ARG A 140 -2.73 -9.04 5.74
CA ARG A 140 -2.41 -9.23 4.31
C ARG A 140 -1.18 -8.44 3.79
N LEU A 141 -0.65 -7.48 4.56
CA LEU A 141 0.54 -6.69 4.22
C LEU A 141 1.79 -7.08 5.04
N SER A 142 1.80 -8.22 5.75
CA SER A 142 2.93 -8.65 6.59
C SER A 142 4.24 -8.82 5.82
N LEU A 143 4.17 -9.18 4.53
CA LEU A 143 5.36 -9.19 3.67
C LEU A 143 5.87 -7.78 3.38
N THR A 144 4.97 -6.83 3.08
CA THR A 144 5.37 -5.44 2.84
C THR A 144 6.12 -4.90 4.06
N ASP A 145 5.59 -5.13 5.27
CA ASP A 145 6.26 -4.73 6.51
C ASP A 145 7.63 -5.42 6.69
N SER A 146 7.72 -6.72 6.38
CA SER A 146 8.98 -7.47 6.43
C SER A 146 10.01 -6.94 5.42
N LEU A 147 9.58 -6.60 4.21
CA LEU A 147 10.44 -6.02 3.17
C LEU A 147 10.94 -4.61 3.56
N LEU A 148 10.07 -3.80 4.14
CA LEU A 148 10.45 -2.49 4.69
C LEU A 148 11.47 -2.66 5.82
N GLN A 149 11.28 -3.62 6.72
CA GLN A 149 12.27 -3.90 7.77
C GLN A 149 13.60 -4.35 7.18
N ALA A 150 13.60 -5.26 6.19
CA ALA A 150 14.82 -5.68 5.51
C ALA A 150 15.53 -4.50 4.81
N LEU A 151 14.78 -3.58 4.20
CA LEU A 151 15.33 -2.36 3.61
C LEU A 151 16.03 -1.50 4.67
N LYS A 152 15.43 -1.32 5.85
CA LYS A 152 16.06 -0.60 6.97
C LYS A 152 17.31 -1.30 7.45
N ASP A 153 17.25 -2.58 7.72
CA ASP A 153 18.37 -3.36 8.25
C ASP A 153 19.57 -3.35 7.28
N ARG A 154 19.30 -3.32 5.98
CA ARG A 154 20.34 -3.31 4.94
C ARG A 154 20.98 -1.96 4.67
N THR A 155 20.26 -0.86 4.92
CA THR A 155 20.67 0.48 4.46
C THR A 155 20.77 1.52 5.58
N GLY A 156 20.17 1.26 6.74
CA GLY A 156 20.03 2.25 7.82
C GLY A 156 19.16 3.45 7.47
N THR A 157 18.41 3.40 6.36
CA THR A 157 17.55 4.51 5.93
C THR A 157 16.36 4.71 6.88
N THR A 158 15.90 5.95 7.02
CA THR A 158 14.59 6.25 7.62
C THR A 158 13.50 6.06 6.58
N LEU A 159 12.48 5.27 6.89
CA LEU A 159 11.39 4.93 5.99
C LEU A 159 10.15 5.76 6.25
N LEU A 160 9.80 6.60 5.28
CA LEU A 160 8.56 7.37 5.31
C LEU A 160 7.65 6.90 4.18
N GLY A 161 6.38 6.67 4.49
CA GLY A 161 5.39 6.33 3.48
C GLY A 161 4.29 7.38 3.40
N PHE A 162 3.84 7.68 2.20
CA PHE A 162 2.73 8.59 1.91
C PHE A 162 1.72 7.84 1.07
N TYR A 163 0.55 7.60 1.64
CA TYR A 163 -0.56 6.93 0.98
C TYR A 163 -1.67 7.92 0.65
N ILE A 164 -1.98 8.07 -0.63
CA ILE A 164 -3.06 8.92 -1.11
C ILE A 164 -4.32 8.09 -1.25
N GLN A 165 -5.30 8.34 -0.38
CA GLN A 165 -6.63 7.74 -0.50
C GLN A 165 -7.39 8.31 -1.68
N ARG A 166 -8.01 7.42 -2.47
CA ARG A 166 -8.93 7.80 -3.55
C ARG A 166 -10.10 8.67 -3.07
N GLY A 167 -10.59 8.42 -1.85
CA GLY A 167 -11.81 9.04 -1.32
C GLY A 167 -11.61 9.93 -0.10
N ARG A 168 -12.70 10.58 0.31
CA ARG A 168 -12.77 11.41 1.52
C ARG A 168 -12.68 10.63 2.82
N ARG A 169 -13.05 9.34 2.78
CA ARG A 169 -13.05 8.44 3.95
C ARG A 169 -11.86 7.52 3.85
N LEU A 170 -11.27 7.19 4.99
CA LEU A 170 -10.25 6.17 5.04
C LEU A 170 -10.86 4.82 4.64
N ASP A 171 -10.17 4.09 3.79
CA ASP A 171 -10.62 2.77 3.39
C ASP A 171 -10.70 1.82 4.60
N ARG A 172 -11.68 0.92 4.57
CA ARG A 172 -11.90 -0.04 5.67
C ARG A 172 -10.69 -0.93 5.87
N TYR A 173 -10.02 -1.36 4.80
CA TYR A 173 -8.82 -2.18 4.86
C TYR A 173 -7.67 -1.45 5.55
N MET A 174 -7.47 -0.17 5.26
CA MET A 174 -6.45 0.66 5.93
C MET A 174 -6.74 0.82 7.42
N LEU A 175 -8.03 0.99 7.79
CA LEU A 175 -8.43 0.97 9.20
C LEU A 175 -8.19 -0.40 9.84
N ASP A 176 -8.54 -1.50 9.16
CA ASP A 176 -8.35 -2.87 9.64
C ASP A 176 -6.87 -3.20 9.81
N GLN A 177 -5.99 -2.70 8.96
CA GLN A 177 -4.55 -2.93 9.05
C GLN A 177 -3.90 -2.09 10.16
N TYR A 178 -3.99 -0.76 10.04
CA TYR A 178 -3.16 0.16 10.83
C TYR A 178 -3.84 0.63 12.12
N PHE A 179 -5.18 0.71 12.12
CA PHE A 179 -5.99 1.15 13.26
C PHE A 179 -7.05 0.11 13.66
N PRO A 180 -6.63 -1.12 13.96
CA PRO A 180 -7.55 -2.19 14.36
C PRO A 180 -8.26 -1.79 15.65
N TYR A 181 -9.50 -2.23 15.81
CA TYR A 181 -10.21 -2.14 17.09
C TYR A 181 -10.17 -3.50 17.76
N GLN A 182 -10.12 -3.50 19.09
CA GLN A 182 -10.11 -4.75 19.83
C GLN A 182 -11.44 -5.46 19.65
N ASN A 183 -11.38 -6.72 19.23
CA ASN A 183 -12.55 -7.59 19.11
C ASN A 183 -12.23 -8.96 19.70
N TYR A 184 -13.26 -9.71 20.07
CA TYR A 184 -13.12 -11.01 20.75
C TYR A 184 -12.30 -12.04 19.95
N PHE A 185 -12.27 -11.91 18.62
CA PHE A 185 -11.57 -12.81 17.70
C PHE A 185 -10.20 -12.30 17.28
N ASP A 186 -9.65 -11.29 17.96
CA ASP A 186 -8.39 -10.66 17.62
C ASP A 186 -7.47 -10.72 18.84
N SER A 187 -6.64 -11.77 18.86
CA SER A 187 -5.67 -12.06 19.93
C SER A 187 -4.23 -11.96 19.41
N GLU A 188 -4.00 -11.11 18.40
CA GLU A 188 -2.73 -11.00 17.72
C GLU A 188 -1.70 -10.31 18.63
N LYS A 189 -0.65 -11.04 19.01
CA LYS A 189 0.36 -10.53 19.95
C LYS A 189 1.10 -9.33 19.34
N GLY A 190 1.36 -8.31 20.15
CA GLY A 190 2.10 -7.11 19.74
C GLY A 190 1.31 -6.11 18.89
N ARG A 191 0.03 -6.38 18.58
CA ARG A 191 -0.83 -5.44 17.85
C ARG A 191 -1.35 -4.35 18.78
N LYS A 192 -1.26 -3.09 18.33
CA LYS A 192 -1.87 -1.96 19.03
C LYS A 192 -3.28 -1.70 18.53
N TYR A 193 -4.25 -1.63 19.43
CA TYR A 193 -5.65 -1.36 19.12
C TYR A 193 -6.03 0.10 19.38
N TYR A 194 -7.04 0.58 18.66
CA TYR A 194 -7.48 1.97 18.68
C TYR A 194 -9.00 2.12 18.73
N ASP A 195 -9.45 3.25 19.26
CA ASP A 195 -10.83 3.71 19.11
C ASP A 195 -11.05 4.30 17.70
N ARG A 196 -11.77 3.54 16.87
CA ARG A 196 -12.06 3.95 15.49
C ARG A 196 -12.89 5.21 15.36
N ASN A 197 -13.72 5.55 16.35
CA ASN A 197 -14.50 6.77 16.30
C ASN A 197 -13.58 7.99 16.41
N GLN A 198 -12.60 7.92 17.30
CA GLN A 198 -11.58 8.96 17.46
C GLN A 198 -10.68 9.06 16.22
N ILE A 199 -10.17 7.94 15.71
CA ILE A 199 -9.34 7.90 14.49
C ILE A 199 -10.08 8.52 13.31
N ASN A 200 -11.34 8.14 13.08
CA ASN A 200 -12.13 8.70 11.99
C ASN A 200 -12.46 10.19 12.21
N ALA A 201 -12.69 10.63 13.45
CA ALA A 201 -12.91 12.05 13.76
C ALA A 201 -11.65 12.88 13.47
N GLN A 202 -10.47 12.38 13.86
CA GLN A 202 -9.18 13.01 13.56
C GLN A 202 -8.94 13.10 12.05
N TYR A 203 -9.12 12.00 11.31
CA TYR A 203 -8.96 11.99 9.86
C TYR A 203 -9.88 12.99 9.15
N ARG A 204 -11.16 13.09 9.57
CA ARG A 204 -12.10 14.05 8.99
C ARG A 204 -11.67 15.50 9.23
N LYS A 205 -11.11 15.80 10.41
CA LYS A 205 -10.68 17.14 10.83
C LYS A 205 -9.36 17.54 10.20
N GLN A 206 -8.37 16.66 10.22
CA GLN A 206 -6.99 16.94 9.80
C GLN A 206 -6.73 16.60 8.33
N LYS A 207 -7.57 15.77 7.72
CA LYS A 207 -7.43 15.23 6.35
C LYS A 207 -6.21 14.33 6.13
N PHE A 208 -5.53 13.94 7.21
CA PHE A 208 -4.52 12.90 7.21
C PHE A 208 -4.48 12.18 8.56
N LEU A 209 -3.81 11.03 8.60
CA LEU A 209 -3.40 10.31 9.81
C LEU A 209 -1.93 9.93 9.68
N CYS A 210 -1.19 9.96 10.78
CA CYS A 210 0.18 9.49 10.87
C CYS A 210 0.18 8.17 11.65
N VAL A 211 0.57 7.10 11.00
CA VAL A 211 0.67 5.74 11.54
C VAL A 211 2.12 5.50 11.92
N THR A 212 2.35 5.10 13.17
CA THR A 212 3.67 4.74 13.70
C THR A 212 3.69 3.34 14.32
N ASP A 213 2.51 2.76 14.55
CA ASP A 213 2.37 1.40 15.08
C ASP A 213 1.71 0.52 14.00
N ASN A 214 1.85 -0.79 14.11
CA ASN A 214 1.28 -1.77 13.16
C ASN A 214 1.74 -1.54 11.69
N THR A 215 2.94 -1.01 11.47
CA THR A 215 3.51 -0.75 10.15
C THR A 215 5.03 -0.94 10.16
N GLY A 216 5.62 -1.31 9.01
CA GLY A 216 7.07 -1.35 8.80
C GLY A 216 7.71 0.01 8.47
N TYR A 217 6.93 1.07 8.27
CA TYR A 217 7.44 2.43 8.12
C TYR A 217 7.80 3.06 9.48
N ASP A 218 8.76 3.98 9.51
CA ASP A 218 8.99 4.82 10.71
C ASP A 218 7.81 5.79 10.92
N GLU A 219 7.31 6.38 9.84
CA GLU A 219 6.05 7.11 9.83
C GLU A 219 5.32 6.87 8.51
N TYR A 220 4.04 6.53 8.60
CA TYR A 220 3.18 6.31 7.44
C TYR A 220 1.98 7.26 7.43
N TYR A 221 1.96 8.13 6.44
CA TYR A 221 1.00 9.22 6.29
C TYR A 221 -0.15 8.79 5.37
N LEU A 222 -1.32 8.55 5.95
CA LEU A 222 -2.55 8.29 5.20
C LEU A 222 -3.25 9.62 4.91
N ILE A 223 -3.34 10.01 3.64
CA ILE A 223 -3.78 11.35 3.21
C ILE A 223 -5.09 11.24 2.42
N SER A 224 -6.03 12.13 2.70
CA SER A 224 -7.29 12.24 1.94
C SER A 224 -7.08 12.87 0.56
N GLY A 225 -7.33 12.11 -0.51
CA GLY A 225 -7.27 12.62 -1.88
C GLY A 225 -8.37 13.61 -2.26
N ASP A 226 -9.54 13.55 -1.60
CA ASP A 226 -10.72 14.41 -1.86
C ASP A 226 -10.43 15.92 -1.81
N THR A 227 -9.41 16.34 -1.05
CA THR A 227 -9.08 17.76 -0.86
C THR A 227 -7.73 18.16 -1.45
N MET A 228 -7.06 17.26 -2.19
CA MET A 228 -5.80 17.60 -2.83
C MET A 228 -6.06 18.39 -4.11
N LYS A 229 -5.73 19.68 -4.07
CA LYS A 229 -5.57 20.48 -5.28
C LYS A 229 -4.13 20.33 -5.73
N ILE A 230 -3.93 19.76 -6.91
CA ILE A 230 -2.63 19.78 -7.58
C ILE A 230 -2.42 21.23 -8.02
N THR A 231 -1.41 21.87 -7.46
CA THR A 231 -0.94 23.18 -7.91
C THR A 231 0.46 22.97 -8.44
N ASP A 232 0.67 23.35 -9.69
CA ASP A 232 2.00 23.37 -10.33
C ASP A 232 2.82 24.52 -9.73
N GLY A 233 3.27 24.34 -8.49
CA GLY A 233 4.24 25.20 -7.85
C GLY A 233 5.63 24.70 -8.19
N SER A 234 6.30 25.33 -9.15
CA SER A 234 7.70 25.06 -9.43
C SER A 234 8.54 25.45 -8.21
N MET A 235 9.08 24.46 -7.52
CA MET A 235 10.05 24.70 -6.45
C MET A 235 11.34 25.21 -7.08
N ALA A 236 11.80 26.38 -6.66
CA ALA A 236 13.11 26.86 -7.09
C ALA A 236 14.18 25.87 -6.62
N THR A 237 15.03 25.43 -7.56
CA THR A 237 16.11 24.49 -7.31
C THR A 237 17.01 25.05 -6.21
N PRO A 238 17.28 24.28 -5.13
CA PRO A 238 18.29 24.68 -4.14
C PRO A 238 19.65 24.87 -4.81
N SER A 239 20.47 25.80 -4.31
CA SER A 239 21.86 25.90 -4.77
C SER A 239 22.66 24.62 -4.44
N ASP A 240 23.71 24.32 -5.20
CA ASP A 240 24.52 23.10 -5.05
C ASP A 240 25.13 22.92 -3.64
N ASN A 241 25.22 24.01 -2.86
CA ASN A 241 25.67 24.03 -1.46
C ASN A 241 24.60 24.59 -0.49
N ALA A 242 23.32 24.41 -0.82
CA ALA A 242 22.22 24.96 -0.04
C ALA A 242 22.30 24.50 1.42
N LYS A 243 22.44 25.46 2.34
CA LYS A 243 22.44 25.16 3.78
C LYS A 243 21.04 24.69 4.20
N LYS A 244 20.96 23.93 5.28
CA LYS A 244 19.70 23.45 5.91
C LYS A 244 18.60 24.53 5.99
N GLY A 245 18.98 25.78 6.27
CA GLY A 245 18.05 26.92 6.32
C GLY A 245 17.47 27.36 4.97
N GLU A 246 18.26 27.27 3.89
CA GLU A 246 17.83 27.60 2.54
C GLU A 246 16.83 26.58 2.01
N ILE A 247 17.13 25.29 2.19
CA ILE A 247 16.22 24.18 1.86
C ILE A 247 14.90 24.35 2.63
N LYS A 248 14.97 24.54 3.95
CA LYS A 248 13.78 24.78 4.79
C LYS A 248 12.95 25.95 4.29
N ARG A 249 13.59 27.05 3.86
CA ARG A 249 12.92 28.25 3.34
C ARG A 249 12.26 27.99 1.99
N LEU A 250 12.97 27.36 1.05
CA LEU A 250 12.46 27.03 -0.30
C LEU A 250 11.26 26.08 -0.25
N PHE A 251 11.32 25.08 0.62
CA PHE A 251 10.19 24.19 0.91
C PHE A 251 9.01 24.98 1.54
N ALA A 252 9.26 25.79 2.57
CA ALA A 252 8.20 26.55 3.24
C ALA A 252 7.50 27.58 2.32
N GLN A 253 8.22 28.18 1.36
CA GLN A 253 7.68 29.19 0.44
C GLN A 253 6.69 28.60 -0.58
N ASN A 254 6.97 27.43 -1.14
CA ASN A 254 6.11 26.79 -2.14
C ASN A 254 4.79 26.24 -1.55
N LEU A 255 4.67 26.16 -0.22
CA LEU A 255 3.60 25.44 0.45
C LEU A 255 2.63 26.36 1.22
N LYS A 256 2.58 27.64 0.83
CA LYS A 256 1.65 28.63 1.40
C LYS A 256 0.17 28.37 1.04
N SER A 257 -0.18 27.46 0.13
CA SER A 257 -1.57 27.31 -0.33
C SER A 257 -2.45 26.35 0.50
N ASN A 258 -1.90 25.43 1.33
CA ASN A 258 -2.75 24.44 2.03
C ASN A 258 -2.30 24.12 3.48
N ARG A 259 -3.19 24.36 4.46
CA ARG A 259 -2.95 24.18 5.90
C ARG A 259 -2.61 22.74 6.28
N HIS A 260 -3.22 21.74 5.62
CA HIS A 260 -2.95 20.33 5.93
C HIS A 260 -1.57 19.88 5.43
N SER A 261 -1.19 20.31 4.22
CA SER A 261 0.15 20.05 3.65
C SER A 261 1.27 20.60 4.54
N ARG A 262 1.05 21.75 5.19
CA ARG A 262 2.03 22.34 6.12
C ARG A 262 2.27 21.48 7.37
N VAL A 263 1.25 20.81 7.92
CA VAL A 263 1.41 20.00 9.14
C VAL A 263 2.19 18.72 8.84
N ILE A 264 1.86 18.05 7.75
CA ILE A 264 2.57 16.86 7.27
C ILE A 264 4.03 17.23 6.98
N MET A 265 4.26 18.35 6.30
CA MET A 265 5.61 18.82 6.00
C MET A 265 6.38 19.19 7.27
N ASN A 266 5.78 19.86 8.26
CA ASN A 266 6.49 20.21 9.49
C ASN A 266 6.97 18.95 10.22
N LYS A 267 6.19 17.86 10.18
CA LYS A 267 6.63 16.56 10.70
C LYS A 267 7.78 15.99 9.85
N PHE A 268 7.65 15.99 8.53
CA PHE A 268 8.73 15.58 7.61
C PHE A 268 10.04 16.35 7.83
N ILE A 269 9.98 17.69 7.93
CA ILE A 269 11.14 18.54 8.20
C ILE A 269 11.77 18.17 9.53
N SER A 270 10.98 17.82 10.55
CA SER A 270 11.51 17.41 11.86
C SER A 270 12.26 16.08 11.80
N GLN A 271 11.96 15.21 10.84
CA GLN A 271 12.69 13.96 10.61
C GLN A 271 13.97 14.18 9.80
N VAL A 272 13.97 15.16 8.88
CA VAL A 272 15.12 15.51 8.05
C VAL A 272 16.15 16.38 8.80
N ALA A 273 15.68 17.18 9.76
CA ALA A 273 16.47 18.21 10.45
C ALA A 273 17.20 17.69 11.68
#